data_AF-A0A7C5MXK5-F1
#
_entry.id   AF-A0A7C5MXK5-F1
#
_cell.length_a   1.000
_cell.length_b   1.000
_cell.length_c   1.000
_cell.angle_alpha   90.00
_cell.angle_beta   90.00
_cell.angle_gamma   90.00
#
_symmetry.space_group_name_H-M   'P 1'
#
loop_
_entity.id
_entity.type
_entity.pdbx_description
1 polymer ?
#
loop_
_entity_poly.entity_id
_entity_poly.type
_entity_poly.pdbx_seq_one_letter_code
_entity_poly.pdbx_strand_id
1 'polypeptide(L)' 'EKTVVRVVADPTISRNIHEIEVRSEFGKLRVHVENVPSEENPKTSFLAALSAIATLKRLTEPLIIGT' A
#
# COMPACT_ATOMS: atom_id res chain seq x y z
N GLU A 1 -17.96 7.76 -8.61
CA GLU A 1 -17.54 6.45 -9.16
C GLU A 1 -16.40 6.62 -10.17
N LYS A 2 -15.13 6.63 -9.72
CA LYS A 2 -13.94 6.62 -10.60
C LYS A 2 -12.97 5.47 -10.29
N THR A 3 -13.20 4.76 -9.19
CA THR A 3 -12.34 3.68 -8.69
C THR A 3 -13.01 2.35 -8.99
N VAL A 4 -12.30 1.46 -9.66
CA VAL A 4 -12.72 0.08 -9.92
C VAL A 4 -11.80 -0.83 -9.13
N VAL A 5 -12.38 -1.82 -8.43
CA VAL A 5 -11.63 -2.75 -7.58
C VAL A 5 -11.76 -4.15 -8.16
N ARG A 6 -10.64 -4.87 -8.23
CA ARG A 6 -10.58 -6.29 -8.58
C ARG A 6 -9.81 -7.03 -7.49
N VAL A 7 -10.42 -8.07 -6.94
CA VAL A 7 -9.78 -8.97 -5.97
C VAL A 7 -9.53 -10.31 -6.65
N VAL A 8 -8.31 -10.83 -6.51
CA VAL A 8 -7.90 -12.12 -7.10
C VAL A 8 -7.33 -12.97 -5.98
N ALA A 9 -7.80 -14.21 -5.88
CA ALA A 9 -7.23 -15.22 -4.99
C ALA A 9 -6.41 -16.20 -5.83
N ASP A 10 -5.10 -16.23 -5.61
CA ASP A 10 -4.17 -17.11 -6.32
C ASP A 10 -3.45 -18.01 -5.28
N PRO A 11 -3.63 -19.34 -5.34
CA PRO A 11 -3.04 -20.26 -4.37
C PRO A 11 -1.52 -20.40 -4.51
N THR A 12 -0.91 -19.88 -5.59
CA THR A 12 0.53 -19.96 -5.84
C THR A 12 1.32 -18.81 -5.21
N ILE A 13 0.64 -17.80 -4.67
CA ILE A 13 1.26 -16.57 -4.17
C ILE A 13 1.27 -16.58 -2.63
N SER A 14 2.40 -16.18 -2.05
CA SER A 14 2.60 -16.11 -0.59
C SER A 14 2.56 -14.68 -0.01
N ARG A 15 2.39 -13.67 -0.86
CA ARG A 15 2.41 -12.24 -0.50
C ARG A 15 1.13 -11.53 -0.96
N ASN A 16 0.76 -10.48 -0.23
CA ASN A 16 -0.38 -9.63 -0.60
C ASN A 16 0.05 -8.60 -1.65
N ILE A 17 -0.45 -8.76 -2.87
CA ILE A 17 -0.13 -7.87 -3.99
C ILE A 17 -1.20 -6.78 -4.12
N HIS A 18 -0.77 -5.51 -4.12
CA HIS A 18 -1.63 -4.37 -4.42
C HIS A 18 -1.14 -3.73 -5.72
N GLU A 19 -2.02 -3.69 -6.71
CA GLU A 19 -1.77 -3.01 -7.97
C GLU A 19 -2.75 -1.84 -8.13
N ILE A 20 -2.22 -0.65 -8.39
CA ILE A 20 -3.00 0.56 -8.60
C ILE A 20 -2.60 1.15 -9.95
N GLU A 21 -3.57 1.27 -10.85
CA GLU A 21 -3.42 2.01 -12.11
C GLU A 21 -4.25 3.29 -12.06
N VAL A 22 -3.60 4.43 -12.29
CA VAL A 22 -4.26 5.73 -12.38
C VAL A 22 -4.02 6.30 -13.78
N ARG A 23 -5.08 6.81 -14.40
CA ARG A 23 -5.03 7.52 -15.67
C ARG A 23 -5.67 8.89 -15.50
N SER A 24 -4.99 9.94 -15.97
CA SER A 24 -5.48 11.30 -15.97
C SER A 24 -4.94 12.06 -17.18
N GLU A 25 -5.37 13.30 -17.37
CA GLU A 25 -4.84 14.20 -18.41
C GLU A 25 -3.34 14.47 -18.22
N PHE A 26 -2.84 14.36 -16.98
CA PHE A 26 -1.43 14.55 -16.63
C PHE A 26 -0.56 13.32 -16.91
N GLY A 27 -1.16 12.15 -17.20
CA GLY A 27 -0.43 10.95 -17.55
C GLY A 27 -0.98 9.67 -16.91
N LYS A 28 -0.08 8.70 -16.73
CA LYS A 28 -0.39 7.37 -16.18
C LYS A 28 0.56 7.04 -15.03
N LEU A 29 0.00 6.51 -13.95
CA LEU A 29 0.74 5.99 -12.80
C LEU A 29 0.38 4.51 -12.64
N ARG A 30 1.39 3.66 -12.45
CA ARG A 30 1.21 2.27 -12.03
C ARG A 30 2.04 2.02 -10.78
N VAL A 31 1.39 1.52 -9.74
CA VAL A 31 2.02 1.15 -8.48
C VAL A 31 1.79 -0.34 -8.28
N HIS A 32 2.87 -1.09 -8.05
CA HIS A 32 2.83 -2.52 -7.74
C HIS A 32 3.56 -2.74 -6.42
N VAL A 33 2.85 -3.22 -5.40
CA VAL A 33 3.40 -3.42 -4.05
C VAL A 33 3.16 -4.86 -3.61
N GLU A 34 4.23 -5.55 -3.27
CA GLU A 34 4.19 -6.88 -2.67
C GLU A 34 4.45 -6.78 -1.18
N ASN A 35 3.38 -6.93 -0.40
CA ASN A 35 3.44 -6.76 1.03
C ASN A 35 3.78 -8.08 1.72
N VAL A 36 4.69 -7.99 2.69
CA VAL A 36 4.93 -9.05 3.66
C VAL A 36 3.76 -9.04 4.67
N PRO A 37 3.08 -10.18 4.88
CA PRO A 37 2.08 -10.30 5.92
C PRO A 37 2.68 -10.00 7.30
N SER A 38 1.88 -9.44 8.20
CA SER A 38 2.27 -9.33 9.60
C SER A 38 2.41 -10.73 10.23
N GLU A 39 3.44 -10.92 11.06
CA GLU A 39 3.65 -12.17 11.80
C GLU A 39 2.52 -12.44 12.81
N GLU A 40 2.00 -11.38 13.45
CA GLU A 40 0.92 -11.48 14.44
C GLU A 40 -0.47 -11.66 13.79
N ASN A 41 -0.67 -11.07 12.61
CA ASN A 41 -1.90 -11.21 11.84
C ASN A 41 -1.61 -11.31 10.34
N PRO A 42 -1.48 -12.54 9.81
CA PRO A 42 -1.20 -12.77 8.39
C PRO A 42 -2.26 -12.22 7.41
N LYS A 43 -3.47 -11.87 7.91
CA LYS A 43 -4.52 -11.23 7.09
C LYS A 43 -4.24 -9.76 6.82
N THR A 44 -3.27 -9.15 7.49
CA THR A 44 -2.93 -7.73 7.39
C THR A 44 -1.51 -7.54 6.86
N SER A 45 -1.30 -6.49 6.05
CA SER A 45 0.04 -6.07 5.63
C SER A 45 0.81 -5.44 6.80
N PHE A 46 2.07 -5.84 7.00
CA PHE A 46 2.96 -5.17 7.94
C PHE A 46 3.19 -3.69 7.61
N LEU A 47 3.09 -3.33 6.32
CA LEU A 47 3.22 -1.95 5.84
C LEU A 47 2.17 -1.01 6.45
N ALA A 48 0.99 -1.53 6.81
CA ALA A 48 -0.06 -0.72 7.44
C ALA A 48 0.40 -0.17 8.80
N ALA A 49 1.03 -1.00 9.64
CA ALA A 49 1.58 -0.55 10.92
C ALA A 49 2.70 0.48 10.72
N LEU A 50 3.59 0.25 9.74
CA LEU A 50 4.64 1.19 9.38
C LEU A 50 4.08 2.55 8.92
N SER A 51 2.95 2.56 8.21
CA SER A 51 2.29 3.82 7.80
C SER A 51 1.77 4.62 8.99
N ALA A 52 1.26 3.95 10.03
CA ALA A 52 0.84 4.61 11.26
C ALA A 52 2.04 5.22 12.00
N ILE A 53 3.14 4.47 12.12
CA ILE A 53 4.39 4.96 12.70
C ILE A 53 4.92 6.17 11.91
N ALA A 54 4.96 6.09 10.58
CA ALA A 54 5.40 7.19 9.73
C ALA A 54 4.52 8.45 9.92
N THR A 55 3.21 8.25 10.06
CA THR A 55 2.27 9.35 10.34
C THR A 55 2.56 10.02 11.67
N LEU A 56 2.82 9.24 12.74
CA LEU A 56 3.16 9.77 14.05
C LEU A 56 4.50 10.53 14.01
N LYS A 57 5.52 9.97 13.35
CA LYS A 57 6.82 10.63 13.17
C LYS A 57 6.68 11.98 12.47
N ARG A 58 5.84 12.06 11.43
CA ARG A 58 5.58 13.31 10.70
C ARG A 58 5.02 14.43 11.59
N LEU A 59 4.31 14.09 12.68
CA LEU A 59 3.79 15.10 13.61
C LEU A 59 4.86 15.69 14.53
N THR A 60 6.00 15.02 14.67
CA THR A 60 7.02 15.35 15.68
C THR A 60 8.39 15.63 15.11
N GLU A 61 8.72 15.11 13.93
CA GLU A 61 10.04 15.23 13.31
C GLU A 61 10.15 16.52 12.45
N PRO A 62 11.31 17.18 12.43
CA PRO A 62 11.53 18.42 11.67
C PRO A 62 11.67 18.17 10.15
N LEU A 63 11.89 16.91 9.73
CA LEU A 63 11.99 16.52 8.33
C LEU A 63 10.79 15.67 7.94
N ILE A 64 10.14 16.05 6.84
CA ILE A 64 9.00 15.35 6.27
C ILE A 64 9.36 14.95 4.83
N ILE A 65 9.22 13.66 4.52
CA ILE A 65 9.40 13.13 3.17
C ILE A 65 8.04 12.67 2.65
N GLY A 66 7.66 13.14 1.45
CA GLY A 66 6.32 12.91 0.89
C GLY A 66 5.32 13.99 1.31
N THR A 67 4.04 13.67 1.26
CA THR A 67 2.91 14.54 1.67
C THR A 67 2.32 14.07 2.99
#